data_AF-A0A183DSC2-F1
#
_entry.id   AF-A0A183DSC2-F1
#
_cell.length_a   1.000
_cell.length_b   1.000
_cell.length_c   1.000
_cell.angle_alpha   90.00
_cell.angle_beta   90.00
_cell.angle_gamma   90.00
#
_symmetry.space_group_name_H-M   'P 1'
#
loop_
_entity.id
_entity.type
_entity.pdbx_description
1 polymer ?
#
loop_
_entity_poly.entity_id
_entity_poly.type
_entity_poly.pdbx_seq_one_letter_code
_entity_poly.pdbx_strand_id
1 'polypeptide(L)'
;MYPESDDVDESPDILVTDDGYTLTLPSGAKIGHRSLLRYYRQRLKPLGNMTKTEQRGQEALKKVFGQYKALGWTGTSGSLAVQRAKDIRYMKKLHSENWVKLGLSTNKLFVSRGRAGQ
;
A
#
# COMPACT_ATOMS: atom_id res chain seq x y z
N MET A 1 37.09 -15.20 -59.35
CA MET A 1 37.64 -14.29 -58.33
C MET A 1 36.60 -13.21 -58.14
N TYR A 2 35.75 -13.34 -57.12
CA TYR A 2 34.76 -12.32 -56.79
C TYR A 2 35.46 -11.24 -55.95
N PRO A 3 35.20 -9.94 -56.19
CA PRO A 3 35.73 -8.90 -55.33
C PRO A 3 35.05 -9.00 -53.96
N GLU A 4 35.85 -9.12 -52.90
CA GLU A 4 35.41 -8.88 -51.53
C GLU A 4 35.01 -7.39 -51.44
N SER A 5 33.71 -7.11 -51.39
CA SER A 5 33.24 -5.82 -50.93
C SER A 5 33.36 -5.83 -49.41
N ASP A 6 34.43 -5.21 -48.91
CA ASP A 6 34.51 -4.75 -47.52
C ASP A 6 33.47 -3.63 -47.35
N ASP A 7 32.20 -4.01 -47.29
CA ASP A 7 31.11 -3.16 -46.85
C ASP A 7 31.20 -3.09 -45.31
N VAL A 8 32.21 -2.37 -44.82
CA VAL A 8 32.24 -1.92 -43.43
C VAL A 8 31.07 -0.96 -43.29
N ASP A 9 30.02 -1.41 -42.58
CA ASP A 9 28.89 -0.60 -42.14
C ASP A 9 29.40 0.59 -41.31
N GLU A 10 29.85 1.65 -41.99
CA GLU A 10 30.11 2.95 -41.37
C GLU A 10 28.76 3.64 -41.20
N SER A 11 27.98 3.14 -40.25
CA SER A 11 26.89 3.92 -39.68
C SER A 11 27.50 5.22 -39.17
N PRO A 12 26.98 6.42 -39.53
CA PRO A 12 27.48 7.65 -38.97
C PRO A 12 27.47 7.52 -37.45
N ASP A 13 28.48 8.06 -36.76
CA ASP A 13 28.51 8.21 -35.31
C ASP A 13 27.36 9.15 -34.90
N ILE A 14 26.15 8.60 -34.92
CA ILE A 14 24.96 9.20 -34.38
C ILE A 14 25.26 9.26 -32.89
N LEU A 15 25.53 10.45 -32.37
CA LEU A 15 25.73 10.73 -30.95
C LEU A 15 24.44 10.42 -30.19
N VAL A 16 24.19 9.13 -30.00
CA VAL A 16 23.11 8.58 -29.22
C VAL A 16 23.62 8.48 -27.80
N THR A 17 23.19 9.40 -26.92
CA THR A 17 23.50 9.27 -25.49
C THR A 17 22.46 8.35 -24.87
N ASP A 18 22.93 7.24 -24.30
CA ASP A 18 22.12 6.24 -23.60
C ASP A 18 22.35 6.34 -22.09
N ASP A 19 21.29 6.66 -21.35
CA ASP A 19 21.29 6.74 -19.88
C ASP A 19 20.80 5.41 -19.25
N GLY A 20 20.64 4.35 -20.05
CA GLY A 20 20.15 3.01 -19.65
C GLY A 20 18.62 2.93 -19.47
N TYR A 21 17.96 4.07 -19.24
CA TYR A 21 16.50 4.18 -19.13
C TYR A 21 15.88 5.08 -20.20
N THR A 22 16.69 5.93 -20.82
CA THR A 22 16.26 6.88 -21.85
C THR A 22 17.31 6.99 -22.94
N LEU A 23 16.85 7.05 -24.18
CA LEU A 23 17.66 7.26 -25.37
C LEU A 23 17.45 8.68 -25.88
N THR A 24 18.53 9.46 -26.04
CA THR A 24 18.46 10.79 -26.66
C THR A 24 18.82 10.68 -28.14
N LEU A 25 17.92 11.13 -29.00
CA LEU A 25 18.17 11.21 -30.44
C LEU A 25 18.92 12.51 -30.79
N PRO A 26 19.62 12.57 -31.93
CA PRO A 26 20.24 13.81 -32.42
C PRO A 26 19.24 14.95 -32.64
N SER A 27 17.97 14.61 -32.87
CA SER A 27 16.87 15.57 -32.94
C SER A 27 16.51 16.22 -31.59
N GLY A 28 17.11 15.75 -30.49
CA GLY A 28 16.80 16.16 -29.12
C GLY A 28 15.60 15.44 -28.50
N ALA A 29 14.91 14.56 -29.25
CA ALA A 29 13.82 13.76 -28.71
C ALA A 29 14.34 12.69 -27.74
N LYS A 30 13.63 12.50 -26.61
CA LYS A 30 13.94 11.48 -25.59
C LYS A 30 12.96 10.32 -25.69
N ILE A 31 13.47 9.12 -25.93
CA ILE A 31 12.68 7.89 -26.00
C ILE A 31 12.87 7.08 -24.71
N GLY A 32 11.78 6.59 -24.14
CA GLY A 32 11.80 5.78 -22.92
C GLY A 32 12.05 4.30 -23.16
N HIS A 33 12.66 3.61 -22.19
CA HIS A 33 12.93 2.18 -22.29
C HIS A 33 11.68 1.30 -22.04
N ARG A 34 11.58 0.14 -22.70
CA ARG A 34 10.43 -0.79 -22.60
C ARG A 34 10.18 -1.31 -21.18
N SER A 35 11.23 -1.41 -20.35
CA SER A 35 11.12 -1.83 -18.95
C SER A 35 10.26 -0.89 -18.10
N LEU A 36 10.14 0.38 -18.53
CA LEU A 36 9.36 1.41 -17.83
C LEU A 36 7.94 1.60 -18.41
N LEU A 37 7.52 0.76 -19.36
CA LEU A 37 6.20 0.86 -20.01
C LEU A 37 5.03 0.90 -19.00
N ARG A 38 5.15 0.15 -17.89
CA ARG A 38 4.16 0.16 -16.81
C ARG A 38 3.96 1.56 -16.22
N TYR A 39 5.04 2.33 -16.06
CA TYR A 39 4.99 3.68 -15.50
C TYR A 39 4.53 4.71 -16.54
N TYR A 40 4.91 4.57 -17.81
CA TYR A 40 4.42 5.45 -18.88
C TYR A 40 2.91 5.35 -19.09
N ARG A 41 2.31 4.19 -18.78
CA ARG A 41 0.85 3.99 -18.84
C ARG A 41 0.11 4.56 -17.62
N GLN A 42 0.82 5.02 -16.59
CA GLN A 42 0.21 5.48 -15.35
C GLN A 42 -0.39 6.88 -15.51
N ARG A 43 -1.64 7.05 -15.04
CA ARG A 43 -2.28 8.37 -14.90
C ARG A 43 -2.19 8.81 -13.44
N LEU A 44 -1.14 9.54 -13.10
CA LEU A 44 -0.97 10.10 -11.75
C LEU A 44 -1.93 11.27 -11.53
N LYS A 45 -2.36 11.45 -10.29
CA LYS A 45 -3.05 12.68 -9.90
C LYS A 45 -2.06 13.85 -9.98
N PRO A 46 -2.42 14.99 -10.60
CA PRO A 46 -1.55 16.14 -10.66
C PRO A 46 -1.22 16.63 -9.24
N LEU A 47 0.08 16.77 -8.94
CA LEU A 47 0.58 17.35 -7.71
C LEU A 47 0.28 18.86 -7.73
N GLY A 48 -0.91 19.24 -7.26
CA GLY A 48 -1.31 20.66 -7.15
C GLY A 48 -2.73 20.95 -7.60
N ASN A 49 -3.31 20.13 -8.48
CA ASN A 49 -4.67 20.35 -8.98
C ASN A 49 -5.64 19.49 -8.17
N MET A 50 -5.69 19.73 -6.86
CA MET A 50 -6.86 19.30 -6.08
C MET A 50 -8.06 19.96 -6.75
N THR A 51 -9.06 19.16 -7.13
CA THR A 51 -10.27 19.73 -7.73
C THR A 51 -10.89 20.73 -6.74
N LYS A 52 -11.57 21.78 -7.24
CA LYS A 52 -12.21 22.78 -6.37
C LYS A 52 -13.13 22.14 -5.32
N THR A 53 -13.71 20.99 -5.66
CA THR A 53 -14.51 20.15 -4.77
C THR A 53 -13.67 19.51 -3.66
N GLU A 54 -12.52 18.90 -3.98
CA GLU A 54 -11.60 18.32 -3.00
C GLU A 54 -10.99 19.39 -2.08
N GLN A 55 -10.68 20.59 -2.61
CA GLN A 55 -10.17 21.71 -1.81
C GLN A 55 -11.20 22.18 -0.77
N ARG A 56 -12.45 22.40 -1.20
CA ARG A 56 -13.55 22.77 -0.31
C ARG A 56 -13.81 21.70 0.75
N GLY A 57 -13.75 20.42 0.36
CA GLY A 57 -13.85 19.30 1.28
C GLY A 57 -12.74 19.32 2.33
N GLN A 58 -11.49 19.50 1.93
CA GLN A 58 -10.36 19.59 2.86
C GLN A 58 -10.43 20.83 3.76
N GLU A 59 -10.87 21.98 3.26
CA GLU A 59 -11.06 23.19 4.06
C GLU A 59 -12.17 23.04 5.10
N ALA A 60 -13.30 22.43 4.71
CA ALA A 60 -14.38 22.09 5.63
C ALA A 60 -13.90 21.11 6.69
N LEU A 61 -13.18 20.06 6.29
CA LEU A 61 -12.56 19.10 7.20
C LEU A 61 -11.57 19.78 8.14
N LYS A 62 -10.72 20.70 7.68
CA LYS A 62 -9.77 21.45 8.54
C LYS A 62 -10.49 22.29 9.60
N LYS A 63 -11.57 22.98 9.24
CA LYS A 63 -12.40 23.76 10.18
C LYS A 63 -13.05 22.86 11.23
N VAL A 64 -13.58 21.72 10.78
CA VAL A 64 -14.16 20.67 11.61
C VAL A 64 -13.10 20.08 12.54
N PHE A 65 -11.94 19.65 12.04
CA PHE A 65 -10.88 19.03 12.85
C PHE A 65 -10.44 19.91 14.04
N GLY A 66 -10.32 21.23 13.86
CA GLY A 66 -10.01 22.14 14.97
C GLY A 66 -11.09 22.18 16.05
N GLN A 67 -12.36 22.23 15.64
CA GLN A 67 -13.52 22.26 16.54
C GLN A 67 -13.70 20.93 17.28
N TYR A 68 -13.63 19.81 16.56
CA TYR A 68 -13.77 18.48 17.17
C TYR A 68 -12.58 18.14 18.06
N LYS A 69 -11.36 18.57 17.73
CA LYS A 69 -10.19 18.44 18.63
C LYS A 69 -10.37 19.24 19.93
N ALA A 70 -10.96 20.44 19.85
CA ALA A 70 -11.26 21.26 21.03
C ALA A 70 -12.41 20.70 21.88
N LEU A 71 -13.37 20.01 21.26
CA LEU A 71 -14.49 19.33 21.93
C LEU A 71 -14.13 17.94 22.51
N GLY A 72 -12.84 17.58 22.52
CA GLY A 72 -12.38 16.33 23.14
C GLY A 72 -12.22 15.14 22.19
N TRP A 73 -12.16 15.35 20.86
CA TRP A 73 -11.70 14.33 19.90
C TRP A 73 -10.17 14.14 19.97
N THR A 74 -9.66 13.96 21.18
CA THR A 74 -8.29 13.51 21.46
C THR A 74 -8.34 12.08 21.97
N GLY A 75 -9.03 11.18 21.28
CA GLY A 75 -9.22 9.79 21.71
C GLY A 75 -9.65 9.64 23.19
N THR A 76 -9.35 8.49 23.80
CA THR A 76 -9.39 8.34 25.26
C THR A 76 -8.08 8.84 25.83
N SER A 77 -8.08 9.93 26.59
CA SER A 77 -6.84 10.48 27.19
C SER A 77 -6.62 9.98 28.62
N GLY A 78 -5.34 9.86 29.00
CA GLY A 78 -4.86 9.69 30.38
C GLY A 78 -5.45 8.50 31.13
N SER A 79 -6.17 8.78 32.22
CA SER A 79 -6.70 7.80 33.15
C SER A 79 -7.74 6.87 32.53
N LEU A 80 -8.61 7.38 31.64
CA LEU A 80 -9.66 6.61 30.99
C LEU A 80 -9.10 5.59 30.00
N ALA A 81 -7.99 5.90 29.32
CA ALA A 81 -7.30 4.94 28.47
C ALA A 81 -6.72 3.79 29.27
N VAL A 82 -6.07 4.10 30.40
CA VAL A 82 -5.49 3.09 31.31
C VAL A 82 -6.59 2.21 31.90
N GLN A 83 -7.71 2.80 32.33
CA GLN A 83 -8.86 2.06 32.85
C GLN A 83 -9.45 1.15 31.78
N ARG A 84 -9.73 1.65 30.58
CA ARG A 84 -10.23 0.83 29.46
C ARG A 84 -9.26 -0.29 29.10
N ALA A 85 -7.95 -0.05 29.11
CA ALA A 85 -6.97 -1.10 28.85
C ALA A 85 -7.02 -2.21 29.91
N LYS A 86 -7.17 -1.85 31.19
CA LYS A 86 -7.35 -2.81 32.29
C LYS A 86 -8.65 -3.60 32.13
N ASP A 87 -9.75 -2.92 31.80
CA ASP A 87 -11.05 -3.56 31.61
C ASP A 87 -11.03 -4.53 30.43
N ILE A 88 -10.46 -4.13 29.30
CA ILE A 88 -10.29 -5.00 28.12
C ILE A 88 -9.46 -6.23 28.48
N ARG A 89 -8.36 -6.06 29.23
CA ARG A 89 -7.52 -7.19 29.67
C ARG A 89 -8.29 -8.16 30.56
N TYR A 90 -9.07 -7.64 31.52
CA TYR A 90 -9.88 -8.44 32.41
C TYR A 90 -10.98 -9.20 31.66
N MET A 91 -11.69 -8.52 30.74
CA MET A 91 -12.74 -9.13 29.91
C MET A 91 -12.19 -10.21 28.99
N LYS A 92 -11.02 -9.99 28.38
CA LYS A 92 -10.33 -11.02 27.58
C LYS A 92 -10.00 -12.25 28.42
N LYS A 93 -9.52 -12.05 29.65
CA LYS A 93 -9.22 -13.16 30.57
C LYS A 93 -10.48 -13.96 30.91
N LEU A 94 -11.55 -13.29 31.35
CA LEU A 94 -12.83 -13.96 31.66
C LEU A 94 -13.39 -14.72 30.47
N HIS A 95 -13.38 -14.11 29.29
CA HIS A 95 -13.84 -14.76 28.07
C HIS A 95 -13.02 -16.01 27.75
N SER A 96 -11.69 -15.95 27.91
CA SER A 96 -10.81 -17.09 27.66
C SER A 96 -11.02 -18.24 28.66
N GLU A 97 -11.22 -17.94 29.95
CA GLU A 97 -11.49 -18.95 30.98
C GLU A 97 -12.83 -19.63 30.72
N ASN A 98 -13.87 -18.85 30.40
CA ASN A 98 -15.19 -19.38 30.08
C ASN A 98 -15.18 -20.22 28.80
N TRP A 99 -14.44 -19.79 27.77
CA TRP A 99 -14.28 -20.54 26.52
C TRP A 99 -13.65 -21.91 26.75
N VAL A 100 -12.56 -21.97 27.52
CA VAL A 100 -11.88 -23.23 27.86
C VAL A 100 -12.79 -24.13 28.71
N LYS A 101 -13.47 -23.55 29.71
CA LYS A 101 -14.40 -24.31 30.56
C LYS A 101 -15.53 -24.92 29.74
N LEU A 102 -16.10 -24.16 28.80
CA LEU A 102 -17.12 -24.65 27.88
C LEU A 102 -16.57 -25.75 26.98
N GLY A 103 -15.39 -25.57 26.37
CA GLY A 103 -14.75 -26.60 25.55
C GLY A 103 -14.55 -27.92 26.31
N LEU A 104 -13.99 -27.85 27.52
CA LEU A 104 -13.76 -29.04 28.36
C LEU A 104 -15.06 -29.71 28.83
N SER A 105 -16.11 -28.94 29.14
CA SER A 105 -17.41 -29.52 29.51
C SER A 105 -18.10 -30.18 28.32
N THR A 106 -17.99 -29.60 27.12
CA THR A 106 -18.56 -30.15 25.89
C THR A 106 -17.88 -31.43 25.41
N ASN A 107 -16.60 -31.67 25.76
CA ASN A 107 -15.91 -32.92 25.44
C ASN A 107 -16.62 -34.18 25.99
N LYS A 108 -17.41 -34.04 27.07
CA LYS A 108 -18.21 -35.14 27.62
C LYS A 108 -19.43 -35.48 26.76
N LEU A 109 -19.96 -34.50 26.03
CA LEU A 109 -21.19 -34.61 25.23
C LEU A 109 -20.86 -34.85 23.75
N PHE A 110 -19.71 -34.35 23.30
CA PHE A 110 -19.21 -34.52 21.94
C PHE A 110 -18.06 -35.51 21.92
N VAL A 111 -18.38 -36.80 21.97
CA VAL A 111 -17.44 -37.84 21.55
C VAL A 111 -17.45 -37.82 20.02
N SER A 112 -16.45 -37.21 19.40
CA SER A 112 -16.26 -37.41 17.96
C SER A 112 -16.08 -38.91 17.75
N ARG A 113 -16.97 -39.54 16.98
CA ARG A 113 -16.82 -40.94 16.49
C ARG A 113 -15.68 -41.04 15.46
N GLY A 114 -14.53 -40.45 15.76
CA GLY A 114 -13.51 -40.08 14.79
C GLY A 114 -12.10 -40.26 15.32
N ARG A 115 -11.83 -41.40 15.95
CA ARG A 115 -10.58 -42.19 15.85
C ARG A 115 -10.76 -43.51 16.62
N ALA A 116 -11.74 -44.30 16.19
CA ALA A 116 -11.82 -45.71 16.53
C ALA A 116 -11.49 -46.49 15.26
N GLY A 117 -10.22 -46.88 15.11
CA GLY A 117 -9.74 -47.75 14.04
C GLY A 117 -9.17 -47.05 12.80
N GLN A 118 -7.91 -46.64 12.87
CA GLN A 118 -6.84 -46.88 11.87
C GLN A 118 -5.51 -46.84 12.62
#